data_AF-A0A662Q9E0-F1
#
_entry.id   AF-A0A662Q9E0-F1
#
_cell.length_a   1.000
_cell.length_b   1.000
_cell.length_c   1.000
_cell.angle_alpha   90.00
_cell.angle_beta   90.00
_cell.angle_gamma   90.00
#
_symmetry.space_group_name_H-M   'P 1'
#
loop_
_entity.id
_entity.type
_entity.pdbx_description
1 polymer ?
#
loop_
_entity_poly.entity_id
_entity_poly.type
_entity_poly.pdbx_seq_one_letter_code
_entity_poly.pdbx_strand_id
1 'polypeptide(L)' 'ILLASFGSGAGSDAYIIRVLDGIEEKRDRAPKLKDFIERKIYIDYASYARFRGKLRLR' A
#
# COMPACT_ATOMS: atom_id res chain seq x y z
N ILE A 1 -16.91 -1.88 8.09
CA ILE A 1 -15.44 -2.10 8.12
C ILE A 1 -14.90 -1.46 9.39
N LEU A 2 -14.23 -2.22 10.25
CA LEU A 2 -13.44 -1.69 11.36
C LEU A 2 -12.00 -1.54 10.88
N LEU A 3 -11.42 -0.34 11.02
CA LEU A 3 -10.02 -0.06 10.74
C LEU A 3 -9.36 0.42 12.01
N ALA A 4 -8.22 -0.15 12.37
CA ALA A 4 -7.38 0.33 13.46
C ALA A 4 -5.94 0.46 12.96
N SER A 5 -5.39 1.68 12.98
CA SER A 5 -4.00 1.95 12.60
C SER A 5 -3.04 1.67 13.77
N PHE A 6 -1.75 1.54 13.50
CA PHE A 6 -0.72 1.46 14.54
C PHE A 6 0.49 2.31 14.15
N GLY A 7 0.97 3.12 15.10
CA GLY A 7 2.21 3.88 15.01
C GLY A 7 3.12 3.53 16.20
N SER A 8 4.37 3.15 15.89
CA SER A 8 5.39 2.82 16.91
C SER A 8 5.61 3.97 17.88
N GLY A 9 5.72 3.67 19.17
CA GLY A 9 5.66 4.65 20.27
C GLY A 9 4.61 4.18 21.28
N ALA A 10 3.32 4.36 20.93
CA ALA A 10 2.20 3.51 21.37
C ALA A 10 0.84 3.92 20.73
N GLY A 11 0.84 4.56 19.56
CA GLY A 11 -0.36 5.22 19.02
C GLY A 11 -1.24 4.31 18.17
N SER A 12 -2.55 4.47 18.26
CA SER A 12 -3.53 3.83 17.38
C SER A 12 -4.76 4.70 17.21
N ASP A 13 -5.28 4.79 15.98
CA ASP A 13 -6.55 5.41 15.65
C ASP A 13 -7.53 4.34 15.14
N ALA A 14 -8.75 4.34 15.67
CA ALA A 14 -9.79 3.38 15.30
C ALA A 14 -10.99 4.06 14.64
N TYR A 15 -11.48 3.47 13.55
CA TYR A 15 -12.59 3.97 12.74
C TYR A 15 -13.58 2.86 12.40
N ILE A 16 -14.87 3.20 12.42
CA ILE A 16 -15.94 2.38 11.85
C ILE A 16 -16.40 3.03 10.55
N ILE A 17 -16.18 2.33 9.44
CA ILE A 17 -16.56 2.77 8.10
C ILE A 17 -17.77 1.96 7.64
N ARG A 18 -18.86 2.66 7.32
CA ARG A 18 -20.02 2.09 6.62
C ARG A 18 -19.89 2.37 5.13
N VAL A 19 -19.89 1.31 4.33
CA VAL A 19 -19.93 1.44 2.87
C VAL A 19 -21.37 1.74 2.47
N LEU A 20 -21.55 2.67 1.54
CA LEU A 20 -22.85 3.05 0.98
C LEU A 20 -22.94 2.61 -0.48
N ASP A 21 -24.16 2.50 -1.01
CA ASP A 21 -24.46 1.89 -2.31
C ASP A 21 -23.80 2.58 -3.50
N GLY A 22 -23.49 3.88 -3.37
CA GLY A 22 -22.77 4.64 -4.40
C GLY A 22 -21.36 4.11 -4.70
N ILE A 23 -20.86 3.12 -3.95
CA ILE A 23 -19.61 2.42 -4.27
C ILE A 23 -19.70 1.60 -5.57
N GLU A 24 -20.86 1.02 -5.89
CA GLU A 24 -21.03 0.12 -7.03
C GLU A 24 -20.75 0.84 -8.36
N GLU A 25 -21.17 2.09 -8.49
CA GLU A 25 -20.93 2.91 -9.68
C GLU A 25 -19.52 3.49 -9.78
N LYS A 26 -18.80 3.58 -8.64
CA LYS A 26 -17.53 4.32 -8.53
C LYS A 26 -16.32 3.41 -8.54
N ARG A 27 -16.42 2.22 -7.94
CA ARG A 27 -15.28 1.33 -7.70
C ARG A 27 -14.54 0.93 -8.97
N ASP A 28 -15.21 0.85 -10.12
CA ASP A 28 -14.65 0.39 -11.40
C ASP A 28 -14.20 1.53 -12.32
N ARG A 29 -14.28 2.80 -11.87
CA ARG A 29 -13.80 3.96 -12.65
C ARG A 29 -12.28 4.09 -12.67
N ALA A 30 -11.57 3.23 -11.96
CA ALA A 30 -10.12 3.17 -11.89
C ALA A 30 -9.65 1.72 -11.78
N PRO A 31 -8.39 1.41 -12.17
CA PRO A 31 -7.80 0.10 -11.93
C PRO A 31 -7.86 -0.30 -10.46
N LYS A 32 -8.03 -1.60 -10.21
CA LYS A 32 -8.06 -2.14 -8.86
C LYS A 32 -6.67 -2.17 -8.27
N LEU A 33 -6.60 -2.15 -6.94
CA LEU A 33 -5.34 -2.35 -6.22
C LEU A 33 -4.62 -3.63 -6.66
N LYS A 34 -5.36 -4.69 -6.97
CA LYS A 34 -4.81 -5.97 -7.45
C LYS A 34 -4.03 -5.80 -8.77
N ASP A 35 -4.52 -4.98 -9.70
CA ASP A 35 -3.87 -4.74 -10.99
C ASP A 35 -2.49 -4.10 -10.81
N PHE A 36 -2.36 -3.18 -9.84
CA PHE A 36 -1.07 -2.57 -9.49
C PHE A 36 -0.11 -3.56 -8.84
N ILE A 37 -0.60 -4.45 -7.97
CA ILE A 37 0.21 -5.47 -7.30
C ILE A 37 0.74 -6.51 -8.30
N GLU A 38 -0.09 -6.89 -9.26
CA GLU A 38 0.28 -7.86 -10.30
C GLU A 38 1.27 -7.28 -11.30
N ARG A 39 1.22 -5.97 -11.56
CA ARG A 39 2.19 -5.23 -12.37
C ARG A 39 3.51 -4.96 -11.62
N LYS A 40 4.19 -6.02 -11.22
CA LYS A 40 5.48 -5.98 -10.52
C LYS A 40 6.64 -6.45 -11.39
N ILE A 41 7.84 -5.95 -11.09
CA ILE A 41 9.10 -6.44 -11.64
C ILE A 41 9.92 -6.98 -10.47
N TYR A 42 10.30 -8.25 -10.55
CA TYR A 42 11.20 -8.84 -9.56
C TYR A 42 12.62 -8.35 -9.79
N ILE A 43 13.32 -8.04 -8.70
CA ILE A 43 14.71 -7.59 -8.71
C ILE A 43 15.50 -8.37 -7.67
N ASP A 44 16.78 -8.56 -7.93
CA ASP A 44 17.72 -9.11 -6.96
C ASP A 44 18.05 -8.09 -5.85
N TYR A 45 18.75 -8.56 -4.82
CA TYR A 45 19.10 -7.74 -3.68
C TYR A 45 20.10 -6.61 -4.00
N ALA A 46 21.04 -6.82 -4.93
CA ALA A 46 22.00 -5.78 -5.32
C ALA A 46 21.28 -4.63 -6.04
N SER A 47 20.36 -4.96 -6.96
CA SER A 47 19.48 -3.99 -7.61
C SER A 47 18.63 -3.22 -6.58
N TYR A 48 18.02 -3.92 -5.62
CA TYR A 48 17.28 -3.29 -4.51
C TYR A 48 18.16 -2.35 -3.67
N ALA A 49 19.34 -2.81 -3.26
CA ALA A 49 20.27 -2.05 -2.43
C ALA A 49 20.73 -0.77 -3.14
N ARG A 50 20.97 -0.84 -4.45
CA ARG A 50 21.26 0.33 -5.28
C ARG A 50 20.08 1.31 -5.31
N PHE A 51 18.87 0.86 -5.63
CA PHE A 51 17.68 1.74 -5.71
C PHE A 51 17.30 2.37 -4.36
N ARG A 52 17.56 1.69 -3.24
CA ARG A 52 17.31 2.21 -1.89
C ARG A 52 18.47 3.03 -1.31
N GLY A 53 19.55 3.25 -2.06
CA GLY A 53 20.70 4.02 -1.58
C GLY A 53 21.47 3.35 -0.44
N LYS A 54 21.41 2.01 -0.34
CA LYS A 54 22.10 1.24 0.71
C LYS A 54 23.56 0.95 0.39
N LEU A 55 24.00 1.22 -0.84
CA LEU A 55 25.39 1.03 -1.25
C LEU A 55 26.21 2.24 -0.85
N ARG A 56 27.21 2.04 0.02
CA ARG A 56 28.20 3.07 0.32
C ARG A 56 29.21 3.13 -0.82
N LEU A 57 28.91 3.93 -1.83
CA LEU A 57 29.89 4.32 -2.84
C LEU A 57 30.89 5.24 -2.15
N ARG A 58 32.17 4.87 -2.22
CA ARG A 58 33.27 5.64 -1.66
C ARG A 58 33.55 6.87 -2.52
#